data_AF-C8YTA2-F1
#
_entry.id   AF-C8YTA2-F1
#
_cell.length_a   1.000
_cell.length_b   1.000
_cell.length_c   1.000
_cell.angle_alpha   90.00
_cell.angle_beta   90.00
_cell.angle_gamma   90.00
#
_symmetry.space_group_name_H-M   'P 1'
#
loop_
_entity.id
_entity.type
_entity.pdbx_description
1 polymer ?
#
loop_
_entity_poly.entity_id
_entity_poly.type
_entity_poly.pdbx_seq_one_letter_code
_entity_poly.pdbx_strand_id
1 'polypeptide(L)' 'GDNLKDRFDGASRVMVSNAGSLRGQGGGGGTNSGGSGSRGGRKNRYNFQLKPYNPDHKPPGVKDLVYLEPSPGFCER' A
#
# COMPACT_ATOMS: atom_id res chain seq x y z
N GLY A 1 0.43 11.59 -22.11
CA GLY A 1 1.54 11.33 -21.17
C GLY A 1 1.56 12.35 -20.05
N ASP A 2 1.34 13.60 -20.40
CA ASP A 2 1.54 14.79 -19.56
C ASP A 2 0.85 14.72 -18.19
N ASN A 3 -0.42 14.33 -18.14
CA ASN A 3 -1.16 14.17 -16.88
C ASN A 3 -0.50 13.21 -15.86
N LEU A 4 0.22 12.19 -16.33
CA LEU A 4 0.94 11.25 -15.46
C LEU A 4 2.33 11.75 -15.11
N LYS A 5 2.95 12.52 -16.02
CA LYS A 5 4.23 13.18 -15.76
C LYS A 5 4.10 14.21 -14.63
N ASP A 6 3.06 15.04 -14.67
CA ASP A 6 2.79 16.03 -13.61
C ASP A 6 2.61 15.35 -12.24
N ARG A 7 1.98 14.18 -12.22
CA ARG A 7 1.79 13.39 -10.99
C ARG A 7 3.05 12.66 -10.54
N PHE A 8 3.93 12.32 -11.47
CA PHE A 8 5.24 11.75 -11.14
C PHE A 8 6.13 12.81 -10.50
N ASP A 9 6.19 14.00 -11.10
CA ASP A 9 6.95 15.14 -10.59
C ASP A 9 6.39 15.64 -9.23
N GLY A 10 5.08 15.44 -8.98
CA GLY A 10 4.39 15.75 -7.72
C GLY A 10 4.19 14.55 -6.76
N ALA A 11 4.81 13.39 -7.01
CA ALA A 11 4.56 12.19 -6.21
C ALA A 11 5.01 12.37 -4.76
N SER A 12 4.21 11.90 -3.81
CA SER A 12 4.52 12.03 -2.38
C SER A 12 5.16 10.78 -1.79
N ARG A 13 6.11 10.98 -0.86
CA ARG A 13 6.71 9.88 -0.09
C ARG A 13 5.79 9.47 1.03
N VAL A 14 5.51 8.18 1.13
CA VAL A 14 4.63 7.61 2.15
C VAL A 14 5.35 6.48 2.89
N MET A 15 4.93 6.23 4.12
CA MET A 15 5.38 5.11 4.93
C MET A 15 4.36 3.97 4.86
N VAL A 16 4.84 2.73 4.76
CA VAL A 16 4.00 1.54 4.90
C VAL A 16 3.65 1.37 6.37
N SER A 17 2.44 1.77 6.75
CA SER A 17 1.87 1.39 8.05
C SER A 17 1.63 -0.11 8.04
N ASN A 18 2.55 -0.93 8.56
CA ASN A 18 2.36 -2.38 8.63
C ASN A 18 1.27 -2.83 9.64
N ALA A 19 0.50 -1.89 10.19
CA ALA A 19 -0.55 -2.10 11.19
C ALA A 19 -1.83 -2.79 10.66
N GLY A 20 -1.79 -3.36 9.45
CA GLY A 20 -2.96 -3.99 8.81
C GLY A 20 -2.77 -5.41 8.31
N SER A 21 -1.57 -6.00 8.43
CA SER A 21 -1.30 -7.39 8.01
C SER A 21 -1.13 -8.34 9.20
N LEU A 22 -2.03 -8.26 10.18
CA LEU A 22 -2.13 -9.22 11.30
C LEU A 22 -3.10 -10.37 11.02
N ARG A 23 -3.29 -10.78 9.75
CA ARG A 23 -4.12 -11.96 9.44
C ARG A 23 -3.37 -12.94 8.54
N GLY A 24 -2.54 -13.75 9.18
CA GLY A 24 -1.96 -14.95 8.58
C GLY A 24 -1.14 -15.86 9.51
N GLN A 25 -0.76 -15.41 10.71
CA GLN A 25 0.08 -16.23 11.61
C GLN A 25 -0.45 -16.18 13.05
N GLY A 26 -0.80 -17.36 13.56
CA GLY A 26 -1.42 -17.62 14.87
C GLY A 26 -2.84 -18.14 14.66
N GLY A 27 -3.20 -19.40 14.87
CA GLY A 27 -2.67 -20.42 15.78
C GLY A 27 -3.85 -20.92 16.61
N GLY A 28 -4.26 -22.18 16.41
CA GLY A 28 -5.11 -22.96 17.33
C GLY A 28 -6.59 -22.53 17.48
N GLY A 29 -7.52 -23.42 17.16
CA GLY A 29 -8.93 -23.30 17.58
C GLY A 29 -9.91 -23.83 16.53
N GLY A 30 -10.17 -25.14 16.56
CA GLY A 30 -11.11 -25.77 15.65
C GLY A 30 -12.56 -25.38 15.93
N THR A 31 -13.34 -25.20 14.86
CA THR A 31 -14.80 -25.41 14.85
C THR A 31 -15.23 -25.85 13.46
N ASN A 32 -15.77 -27.06 13.37
CA ASN A 32 -16.44 -27.62 12.20
C ASN A 32 -17.64 -26.76 11.81
N SER A 33 -17.69 -26.28 10.57
CA SER A 33 -18.95 -25.95 9.90
C SER A 33 -18.75 -25.99 8.38
N GLY A 34 -19.65 -26.72 7.73
CA GLY A 34 -19.50 -27.21 6.37
C GLY A 34 -19.42 -26.14 5.28
N GLY A 35 -18.86 -26.58 4.15
CA GLY A 35 -19.20 -26.15 2.80
C GLY A 35 -19.54 -24.67 2.61
N SER A 36 -18.54 -23.82 2.58
CA SER A 36 -18.57 -22.58 1.81
C SER A 36 -17.15 -22.33 1.33
N GLY A 37 -16.92 -22.54 0.02
CA GLY A 37 -15.64 -22.27 -0.64
C GLY A 37 -15.11 -20.92 -0.17
N SER A 38 -14.01 -20.97 0.58
CA SER A 38 -13.46 -19.86 1.32
C SER A 38 -13.14 -18.70 0.37
N ARG A 39 -14.07 -17.76 0.30
CA ARG A 39 -13.93 -16.30 0.28
C ARG A 39 -12.49 -15.81 0.03
N GLY A 40 -11.95 -16.13 -1.13
CA GLY A 40 -10.80 -15.45 -1.73
C GLY A 40 -11.25 -14.10 -2.27
N GLY A 41 -11.93 -13.28 -1.45
CA GLY A 41 -12.14 -11.88 -1.77
C GLY A 41 -10.77 -11.32 -2.07
N ARG A 42 -10.58 -10.80 -3.28
CA ARG A 42 -9.36 -10.15 -3.73
C ARG A 42 -9.07 -9.04 -2.73
N LYS A 43 -8.33 -9.36 -1.66
CA LYS A 43 -7.97 -8.41 -0.62
C LYS A 43 -7.24 -7.33 -1.39
N ASN A 44 -7.83 -6.13 -1.45
CA ASN A 44 -7.19 -4.98 -2.07
C ASN A 44 -5.84 -4.83 -1.36
N ARG A 45 -4.77 -5.25 -2.04
CA ARG A 45 -3.41 -5.25 -1.50
C ARG A 45 -2.95 -3.84 -1.13
N TYR A 46 -3.69 -2.83 -1.57
CA TYR A 46 -3.46 -1.42 -1.38
C TYR A 46 -4.52 -0.74 -0.49
N ASN A 47 -5.37 -1.50 0.23
CA ASN A 47 -6.34 -0.92 1.17
C ASN A 47 -5.75 -0.62 2.56
N PHE A 48 -4.43 -0.60 2.68
CA PHE A 48 -3.78 -0.14 3.90
C PHE A 48 -3.65 1.38 3.83
N GLN A 49 -3.96 2.06 4.93
CA GLN A 49 -3.86 3.51 4.99
C GLN A 49 -2.37 3.89 4.98
N LEU A 50 -1.94 4.45 3.84
CA LEU A 50 -0.62 5.05 3.69
C LEU A 50 -0.57 6.34 4.51
N LYS A 51 0.48 6.50 5.31
CA LYS A 51 0.74 7.75 6.03
C LYS A 51 1.81 8.55 5.29
N PRO A 52 1.67 9.88 5.17
CA PRO A 52 2.73 10.73 4.68
C PRO A 52 4.03 10.50 5.45
N TYR A 53 5.18 10.51 4.77
CA TYR A 53 6.48 10.45 5.43
C TYR A 53 6.74 11.70 6.30
N ASN A 54 6.27 12.86 5.83
CA ASN A 54 6.30 14.12 6.57
C ASN A 54 4.86 14.52 6.97
N PRO A 55 4.53 14.71 8.27
CA PRO A 55 3.19 15.08 8.73
C PRO A 55 2.69 16.43 8.21
N ASP A 56 3.58 17.35 7.83
CA ASP A 56 3.17 18.67 7.31
C ASP A 56 2.73 18.63 5.85
N HIS A 57 2.93 17.50 5.17
CA HIS A 57 2.54 17.35 3.77
C HIS A 57 1.07 16.98 3.64
N LYS A 58 0.43 17.49 2.58
CA LYS A 58 -0.93 17.10 2.23
C LYS A 58 -1.01 15.59 1.99
N PRO A 59 -2.06 14.90 2.46
CA PRO A 59 -2.26 13.50 2.16
C PRO A 59 -2.52 13.30 0.65
N PRO A 60 -2.02 12.21 0.04
CA PRO A 60 -2.25 11.93 -1.37
C PRO A 60 -3.73 11.58 -1.64
N GLY A 61 -4.25 12.07 -2.76
CA GLY A 61 -5.55 11.70 -3.29
C GLY A 61 -5.54 10.34 -4.00
N VAL A 62 -6.73 9.83 -4.33
CA VAL A 62 -6.93 8.50 -4.98
C VAL A 62 -6.22 8.39 -6.35
N LYS A 63 -5.98 9.53 -7.00
CA LYS A 63 -5.38 9.62 -8.33
C LYS A 63 -3.89 9.96 -8.30
N ASP A 64 -3.33 10.24 -7.14
CA ASP A 64 -1.95 10.69 -6.99
C ASP A 64 -1.00 9.49 -7.01
N LEU A 65 0.22 9.71 -7.51
CA LEU A 65 1.29 8.73 -7.43
C LEU A 65 2.02 8.88 -6.09
N VAL A 66 2.46 7.75 -5.54
CA VAL A 66 3.18 7.70 -4.26
C VAL A 66 4.38 6.76 -4.37
N TYR A 67 5.42 7.02 -3.57
CA TYR A 67 6.61 6.18 -3.51
C TYR A 67 7.05 5.90 -2.06
N LEU A 68 7.77 4.81 -1.87
CA LEU A 68 8.26 4.35 -0.56
C LEU A 68 9.76 4.66 -0.42
N GLU A 69 10.52 4.32 -1.45
CA GLU A 69 11.98 4.39 -1.49
C GLU A 69 12.44 5.39 -2.56
N PRO A 70 13.55 6.12 -2.32
CA PRO A 70 14.11 7.04 -3.32
C PRO A 70 14.53 6.31 -4.60
N SER A 71 14.52 7.04 -5.71
CA SER A 71 15.04 6.55 -6.99
C SER A 71 16.54 6.22 -6.87
N PRO A 72 17.00 5.09 -7.42
CA PRO A 72 18.43 4.77 -7.46
C PRO A 72 19.19 5.76 -8.35
N GLY A 73 20.52 5.83 -8.17
CA GLY A 73 21.39 6.57 -9.08
C GLY A 73 21.45 5.89 -10.44
N PHE A 74 20.90 6.53 -11.47
CA PHE A 74 20.87 5.97 -12.83
C PHE A 74 22.07 6.38 -13.70
N CYS A 75 22.91 7.29 -13.23
CA CYS A 75 23.98 7.90 -14.01
C CYS A 75 25.26 7.05 -14.04
N GLU A 76 25.51 6.23 -13.01
CA GLU A 76 26.72 5.41 -12.90
C GLU A 76 26.51 4.07 -13.61
N ARG A 77 27.54 3.62 -14.36
CA ARG A 77 27.52 2.40 -15.16
C ARG A 77 28.74 1.54 -14.88
#